data_AF-A0A174KZD9-F1
#
_entry.id   AF-A0A174KZD9-F1
#
_cell.length_a   1.000
_cell.length_b   1.000
_cell.length_c   1.000
_cell.angle_alpha   90.00
_cell.angle_beta   90.00
_cell.angle_gamma   90.00
#
_symmetry.space_group_name_H-M   'P 1'
#
loop_
_entity.id
_entity.type
_entity.pdbx_description
1 polymer ?
#
loop_
_entity_poly.entity_id
_entity_poly.type
_entity_poly.pdbx_seq_one_letter_code
_entity_poly.pdbx_strand_id
1 'polypeptide(L)'
;MIEQKFGPRRCRDTRKPRADQCPDVVFYRCRSCNSLFPVTGGQALEEKKILCCNEEAERLAPTDAGEVKELLELSYQITGGYNDNAVKVSWKTKKQECVPQWIYLKTFTGGYLKYVMKDKRSPMVFALADTDAFCYCDEDPCLECVFRCKRGFTVYAYSEGTGLLEMPLDRMTAHWQTREKETER
;
A
#
# COMPACT_ATOMS: atom_id res chain seq x y z
N MET A 1 32.09 -14.64 11.15
CA MET A 1 30.64 -14.65 10.84
C MET A 1 30.05 -13.47 11.59
N ILE A 2 29.59 -12.43 10.89
CA ILE A 2 28.93 -11.30 11.57
C ILE A 2 27.60 -11.84 12.10
N GLU A 3 27.44 -11.86 13.42
CA GLU A 3 26.20 -12.27 14.05
C GLU A 3 25.09 -11.31 13.60
N GLN A 4 24.16 -11.79 12.77
CA GLN A 4 23.04 -10.97 12.35
C GLN A 4 22.11 -10.76 13.55
N LYS A 5 22.14 -9.57 14.15
CA LYS A 5 21.21 -9.19 15.22
C LYS A 5 19.80 -9.09 14.66
N PHE A 6 18.94 -10.02 15.05
CA PHE A 6 17.51 -9.97 14.75
C PHE A 6 16.85 -8.92 15.64
N GLY A 7 16.35 -7.85 15.03
CA GLY A 7 15.50 -6.87 15.69
C GLY A 7 14.10 -7.42 15.93
N PRO A 8 13.33 -6.84 16.87
CA PRO A 8 12.01 -7.33 17.24
C PRO A 8 10.96 -7.25 16.12
N ARG A 9 11.20 -6.45 15.07
CA ARG A 9 10.30 -6.29 13.92
C ARG A 9 10.66 -7.19 12.73
N ARG A 10 11.79 -7.91 12.80
CA ARG A 10 12.29 -8.71 11.68
C ARG A 10 11.40 -9.92 11.42
N CYS A 11 11.07 -10.13 10.16
CA CYS A 11 10.45 -11.37 9.70
C CYS A 11 11.39 -12.57 9.95
N ARG A 12 10.85 -13.65 10.51
CA ARG A 12 11.58 -14.90 10.73
C ARG A 12 11.26 -15.99 9.71
N ASP A 13 10.33 -15.71 8.79
CA ASP A 13 9.92 -16.65 7.76
C ASP A 13 11.04 -16.90 6.75
N THR A 14 11.25 -18.16 6.40
CA THR A 14 12.27 -18.57 5.40
C THR A 14 11.75 -18.48 3.97
N ARG A 15 10.44 -18.32 3.79
CA ARG A 15 9.78 -18.25 2.47
C ARG A 15 8.82 -17.09 2.44
N LYS A 16 8.72 -16.46 1.27
CA LYS A 16 7.76 -15.39 1.06
C LYS A 16 6.33 -15.91 1.24
N PRO A 17 5.49 -15.22 2.01
CA PRO A 17 4.06 -15.52 2.08
C PRO A 17 3.40 -15.51 0.70
N ARG A 18 2.31 -16.26 0.56
CA ARG A 18 1.55 -16.25 -0.69
C ARG A 18 0.80 -14.93 -0.84
N ALA A 19 0.64 -14.46 -2.07
CA ALA A 19 -0.03 -13.19 -2.35
C ALA A 19 -1.51 -13.20 -1.95
N ASP A 20 -2.14 -14.37 -1.96
CA ASP A 20 -3.55 -14.61 -1.62
C ASP A 20 -3.76 -15.04 -0.15
N GLN A 21 -2.71 -15.02 0.68
CA GLN A 21 -2.80 -15.42 2.09
C GLN A 21 -3.75 -14.51 2.88
N CYS A 22 -3.69 -13.19 2.64
CA CYS A 22 -4.64 -12.24 3.21
C CYS A 22 -5.84 -12.06 2.27
N PRO A 23 -7.08 -12.22 2.76
CA PRO A 23 -8.28 -11.94 1.97
C PRO A 23 -8.26 -10.53 1.38
N ASP A 24 -8.90 -10.38 0.23
CA ASP A 24 -9.11 -9.07 -0.37
C ASP A 24 -9.97 -8.16 0.50
N VAL A 25 -9.89 -6.85 0.21
CA VAL A 25 -10.59 -5.80 0.94
C VAL A 25 -11.46 -5.01 -0.03
N VAL A 26 -12.69 -4.73 0.39
CA VAL A 26 -13.61 -3.82 -0.30
C VAL A 26 -14.00 -2.71 0.66
N PHE A 27 -14.13 -1.49 0.15
CA PHE A 27 -14.45 -0.32 0.96
C PHE A 27 -15.87 0.14 0.69
N TYR A 28 -16.61 0.42 1.76
CA TYR A 28 -17.88 1.12 1.69
C TYR A 28 -17.79 2.43 2.44
N ARG A 29 -18.55 3.44 2.00
CA ARG A 29 -18.55 4.77 2.58
C ARG A 29 -19.97 5.30 2.72
N CYS A 30 -20.31 5.78 3.91
CA CYS A 30 -21.56 6.51 4.11
C CYS A 30 -21.43 7.91 3.49
N ARG A 31 -22.33 8.30 2.58
CA ARG A 31 -22.32 9.63 1.96
C ARG A 31 -22.70 10.75 2.93
N SER A 32 -23.45 10.45 3.98
CA SER A 32 -23.98 11.45 4.92
C SER A 32 -22.97 11.81 6.01
N CYS A 33 -22.25 10.81 6.57
CA CYS A 33 -21.29 11.03 7.67
C CYS A 33 -19.84 10.67 7.32
N ASN A 34 -19.56 10.23 6.10
CA ASN A 34 -18.24 9.84 5.61
C ASN A 34 -17.59 8.65 6.35
N SER A 35 -18.36 7.92 7.16
CA SER A 35 -17.88 6.69 7.82
C SER A 35 -17.39 5.70 6.76
N LEU A 36 -16.21 5.15 7.00
CA LEU A 36 -15.54 4.18 6.14
C LEU A 36 -15.67 2.77 6.74
N PHE A 37 -16.01 1.80 5.91
CA PHE A 37 -16.14 0.39 6.27
C PHE A 37 -15.25 -0.45 5.36
N PRO A 38 -14.01 -0.78 5.78
CA PRO A 38 -13.21 -1.81 5.15
C PRO A 38 -13.79 -3.19 5.49
N VAL A 39 -14.16 -3.96 4.47
CA VAL A 39 -14.68 -5.32 4.62
C VAL A 39 -13.64 -6.29 4.09
N THR A 40 -13.29 -7.30 4.88
CA THR A 40 -12.34 -8.36 4.50
C THR A 40 -12.95 -9.74 4.73
N GLY A 41 -12.62 -10.68 3.83
CA GLY A 41 -13.02 -12.09 3.94
C GLY A 41 -14.53 -12.36 3.77
N GLY A 42 -14.91 -13.64 3.90
CA GLY A 42 -16.29 -14.10 3.70
C GLY A 42 -16.69 -14.27 2.23
N GLN A 43 -17.92 -14.74 2.01
CA GLN A 43 -18.50 -14.90 0.67
C GLN A 43 -19.14 -13.60 0.19
N ALA A 44 -19.12 -13.38 -1.13
CA ALA A 44 -19.75 -12.23 -1.81
C ALA A 44 -19.32 -10.87 -1.22
N LEU A 45 -18.00 -10.61 -1.22
CA LEU A 45 -17.37 -9.44 -0.60
C LEU A 45 -17.90 -8.11 -1.16
N GLU A 46 -18.18 -8.06 -2.47
CA GLU A 46 -18.65 -6.87 -3.17
C GLU A 46 -20.17 -6.64 -3.06
N GLU A 47 -20.92 -7.65 -2.61
CA GLU A 47 -22.39 -7.63 -2.56
C GLU A 47 -22.91 -7.37 -1.14
N LYS A 48 -22.03 -6.97 -0.21
CA LYS A 48 -22.43 -6.65 1.15
C LYS A 48 -23.27 -5.37 1.17
N LYS A 49 -24.30 -5.40 2.00
CA LYS A 49 -25.14 -4.24 2.33
C LYS A 49 -24.75 -3.73 3.71
N ILE A 50 -24.21 -2.52 3.76
CA ILE A 50 -23.84 -1.84 5.01
C ILE A 50 -24.79 -0.67 5.19
N LEU A 51 -25.47 -0.61 6.33
CA LEU A 51 -26.40 0.47 6.65
C LEU A 51 -25.72 1.47 7.60
N CYS A 52 -25.81 2.76 7.27
CA CYS A 52 -25.30 3.85 8.10
C CYS A 52 -26.15 5.11 7.83
N CYS A 53 -26.49 5.89 8.86
CA CYS A 53 -27.34 7.08 8.74
C CYS A 53 -28.70 6.81 8.06
N ASN A 54 -29.29 5.62 8.27
CA ASN A 54 -30.53 5.14 7.64
C ASN A 54 -30.47 4.95 6.12
N GLU A 55 -29.27 4.92 5.53
CA GLU A 55 -29.05 4.69 4.10
C GLU A 55 -28.03 3.56 3.88
N GLU A 56 -28.08 2.92 2.72
CA GLU A 56 -27.04 1.97 2.31
C GLU A 56 -25.75 2.76 1.99
N ALA A 57 -24.63 2.34 2.60
CA ALA A 57 -23.32 2.88 2.32
C ALA A 57 -22.89 2.53 0.88
N GLU A 58 -22.27 3.48 0.21
CA GLU A 58 -21.80 3.34 -1.15
C GLU A 58 -20.54 2.47 -1.19
N ARG A 59 -20.51 1.47 -2.08
CA ARG A 59 -19.28 0.73 -2.38
C ARG A 59 -18.33 1.59 -3.21
N LEU A 60 -17.09 1.70 -2.76
CA LEU A 60 -16.03 2.40 -3.49
C LEU A 60 -15.33 1.41 -4.43
N ALA A 61 -15.62 1.51 -5.73
CA ALA A 61 -14.89 0.78 -6.76
C ALA A 61 -13.58 1.52 -7.11
N PRO A 62 -12.47 0.81 -7.38
CA PRO A 62 -11.25 1.44 -7.85
C PRO A 62 -11.47 2.17 -9.18
N THR A 63 -11.08 3.45 -9.23
CA THR A 63 -10.94 4.25 -10.44
C THR A 63 -9.65 3.85 -11.15
N ASP A 64 -9.66 3.84 -12.49
CA ASP A 64 -8.43 3.62 -13.26
C ASP A 64 -7.42 4.76 -12.98
N ALA A 65 -6.23 4.38 -12.51
CA ALA A 65 -5.15 5.32 -12.23
C ALA A 65 -4.72 6.11 -13.48
N GLY A 66 -4.91 5.56 -14.69
CA GLY A 66 -4.65 6.25 -15.95
C GLY A 66 -5.56 7.46 -16.18
N GLU A 67 -6.83 7.36 -15.80
CA GLU A 67 -7.85 8.41 -16.01
C GLU A 67 -7.63 9.63 -15.10
N VAL A 68 -7.13 9.39 -13.88
CA VAL A 68 -6.96 10.43 -12.85
C VAL A 68 -5.51 10.81 -12.59
N LYS A 69 -4.57 10.32 -13.40
CA LYS A 69 -3.12 10.56 -13.22
C LYS A 69 -2.76 12.05 -13.16
N GLU A 70 -3.42 12.87 -13.97
CA GLU A 70 -3.22 14.33 -14.01
C GLU A 70 -3.79 15.04 -12.77
N LEU A 71 -4.72 14.40 -12.05
CA LEU A 71 -5.33 14.91 -10.83
C LEU A 71 -4.56 14.47 -9.57
N LEU A 72 -4.16 13.20 -9.51
CA LEU A 72 -3.46 12.59 -8.39
C LEU A 72 -2.43 11.57 -8.90
N GLU A 73 -1.15 11.88 -8.69
CA GLU A 73 -0.06 10.93 -8.92
C GLU A 73 0.25 10.21 -7.61
N LEU A 74 -0.08 8.93 -7.52
CA LEU A 74 0.26 8.06 -6.39
C LEU A 74 1.52 7.26 -6.71
N SER A 75 2.40 7.11 -5.73
CA SER A 75 3.63 6.33 -5.85
C SER A 75 4.00 5.71 -4.50
N TYR A 76 4.83 4.67 -4.53
CA TYR A 76 5.38 4.07 -3.32
C TYR A 76 6.89 3.91 -3.42
N GLN A 77 7.51 3.74 -2.24
CA GLN A 77 8.89 3.29 -2.07
C GLN A 77 8.92 2.33 -0.88
N ILE A 78 9.60 1.20 -1.03
CA ILE A 78 9.89 0.31 0.11
C ILE A 78 11.25 0.73 0.66
N THR A 79 11.32 1.04 1.95
CA THR A 79 12.54 1.50 2.63
C THR A 79 12.79 0.69 3.87
N GLY A 80 13.98 0.81 4.44
CA GLY A 80 14.41 0.06 5.61
C GLY A 80 14.75 -1.39 5.29
N GLY A 81 15.51 -1.99 6.20
CA GLY A 81 16.16 -3.26 5.99
C GLY A 81 15.41 -4.45 6.59
N TYR A 82 16.15 -5.50 6.93
CA TYR A 82 15.65 -6.69 7.60
C TYR A 82 14.93 -6.40 8.92
N ASN A 83 15.32 -5.33 9.63
CA ASN A 83 14.89 -5.06 10.99
C ASN A 83 13.84 -3.93 11.10
N ASP A 84 13.57 -3.20 10.02
CA ASP A 84 12.84 -1.94 10.08
C ASP A 84 12.26 -1.49 8.74
N ASN A 85 11.85 -2.43 7.89
CA ASN A 85 11.25 -2.05 6.62
C ASN A 85 9.86 -1.39 6.76
N ALA A 86 9.58 -0.54 5.80
CA ALA A 86 8.39 0.28 5.73
C ALA A 86 7.96 0.50 4.27
N VAL A 87 6.68 0.80 4.08
CA VAL A 87 6.16 1.33 2.82
C VAL A 87 5.94 2.82 2.98
N LYS A 88 6.62 3.62 2.16
CA LYS A 88 6.36 5.06 2.01
C LYS A 88 5.43 5.25 0.83
N VAL A 89 4.21 5.74 1.08
CA VAL A 89 3.25 6.11 0.05
C VAL A 89 3.33 7.62 -0.15
N SER A 90 3.63 8.05 -1.37
CA SER A 90 3.75 9.45 -1.74
C SER A 90 2.68 9.83 -2.74
N TRP A 91 2.11 11.02 -2.58
CA TRP A 91 1.17 11.59 -3.54
C TRP A 91 1.61 12.98 -4.00
N LYS A 92 1.24 13.33 -5.23
CA LYS A 92 1.33 14.70 -5.76
C LYS A 92 -0.02 15.10 -6.36
N THR A 93 -0.47 16.30 -6.01
CA THR A 93 -1.66 16.93 -6.58
C THR A 93 -1.57 18.43 -6.42
N LYS A 94 -2.27 19.18 -7.29
CA LYS A 94 -2.43 20.64 -7.18
C LYS A 94 -3.76 21.03 -6.52
N LYS A 95 -4.70 20.10 -6.40
CA LYS A 95 -6.07 20.35 -5.94
C LYS A 95 -6.28 19.74 -4.56
N GLN A 96 -6.82 20.51 -3.63
CA GLN A 96 -7.00 20.05 -2.26
C GLN A 96 -7.99 18.89 -2.16
N GLU A 97 -9.02 18.86 -3.00
CA GLU A 97 -10.01 17.78 -3.08
C GLU A 97 -9.44 16.45 -3.58
N CYS A 98 -8.27 16.48 -4.24
CA CYS A 98 -7.57 15.30 -4.74
C CYS A 98 -6.54 14.76 -3.72
N VAL A 99 -6.28 15.46 -2.62
CA VAL A 99 -5.43 14.93 -1.53
C VAL A 99 -6.14 13.72 -0.93
N PRO A 100 -5.46 12.56 -0.75
CA PRO A 100 -6.08 11.41 -0.13
C PRO A 100 -6.61 11.77 1.25
N GLN A 101 -7.84 11.36 1.57
CA GLN A 101 -8.43 11.49 2.91
C GLN A 101 -7.96 10.36 3.83
N TRP A 102 -7.72 9.20 3.25
CA TRP A 102 -7.16 8.04 3.93
C TRP A 102 -6.39 7.18 2.94
N ILE A 103 -5.47 6.40 3.48
CA ILE A 103 -4.67 5.42 2.76
C ILE A 103 -4.75 4.11 3.55
N TYR A 104 -5.07 3.03 2.85
CA TYR A 104 -5.09 1.67 3.38
C TYR A 104 -3.98 0.86 2.71
N LEU A 105 -3.13 0.20 3.50
CA LEU A 105 -2.14 -0.75 2.99
C LEU A 105 -2.60 -2.17 3.34
N LYS A 106 -2.99 -2.95 2.33
CA LYS A 106 -3.18 -4.41 2.45
C LYS A 106 -1.80 -5.08 2.45
N THR A 107 -1.59 -6.04 3.35
CA THR A 107 -0.33 -6.78 3.52
C THR A 107 -0.55 -8.31 3.53
N PHE A 108 0.45 -9.09 3.97
CA PHE A 108 0.32 -10.56 4.04
C PHE A 108 -0.57 -11.01 5.19
N THR A 109 -0.71 -10.17 6.21
CA THR A 109 -1.39 -10.55 7.46
C THR A 109 -2.66 -9.75 7.74
N GLY A 110 -2.93 -8.67 7.00
CA GLY A 110 -4.12 -7.86 7.18
C GLY A 110 -4.03 -6.54 6.41
N GLY A 111 -4.29 -5.45 7.11
CA GLY A 111 -3.98 -4.13 6.56
C GLY A 111 -3.96 -3.02 7.59
N TYR A 112 -3.42 -1.88 7.15
CA TYR A 112 -3.20 -0.69 7.96
C TYR A 112 -4.02 0.45 7.37
N LEU A 113 -4.96 1.00 8.14
CA LEU A 113 -5.68 2.21 7.76
C LEU A 113 -5.02 3.43 8.41
N LYS A 114 -4.73 4.45 7.61
CA LYS A 114 -4.30 5.76 8.11
C LYS A 114 -5.12 6.87 7.47
N TYR A 115 -5.72 7.71 8.30
CA TYR A 115 -6.31 8.96 7.86
C TYR A 115 -5.22 9.98 7.57
N VAL A 116 -5.40 10.75 6.51
CA VAL A 116 -4.53 11.86 6.14
C VAL A 116 -5.14 13.12 6.70
N MET A 117 -4.51 13.66 7.74
CA MET A 117 -4.93 14.92 8.35
C MET A 117 -4.76 16.07 7.35
N LYS A 118 -5.55 17.13 7.50
CA LYS A 118 -5.61 18.27 6.56
C LYS A 118 -4.23 18.92 6.29
N ASP A 119 -3.36 18.91 7.29
CA ASP A 119 -2.00 19.45 7.27
C ASP A 119 -0.92 18.40 6.94
N LYS A 120 -1.28 17.11 6.89
CA LYS A 120 -0.34 16.03 6.58
C LYS A 120 0.12 16.16 5.13
N ARG A 121 1.41 16.47 4.96
CA ARG A 121 2.07 16.41 3.66
C ARG A 121 2.55 15.00 3.33
N SER A 122 2.61 14.70 2.03
CA SER A 122 3.28 13.50 1.49
C SER A 122 4.73 13.41 2.00
N PRO A 123 5.25 12.21 2.36
CA PRO A 123 4.62 10.89 2.26
C PRO A 123 3.92 10.41 3.55
N MET A 124 3.11 9.35 3.44
CA MET A 124 2.60 8.54 4.56
C MET A 124 3.45 7.28 4.69
N VAL A 125 3.90 6.95 5.90
CA VAL A 125 4.77 5.79 6.16
C VAL A 125 3.98 4.70 6.88
N PHE A 126 4.06 3.47 6.42
CA PHE A 126 3.54 2.26 7.06
C PHE A 126 4.71 1.39 7.50
N ALA A 127 4.94 1.29 8.81
CA ALA A 127 5.95 0.39 9.35
C ALA A 127 5.45 -1.05 9.21
N LEU A 128 6.36 -1.95 8.82
CA LEU A 128 6.07 -3.37 8.71
C LEU A 128 6.78 -4.11 9.85
N ALA A 129 6.20 -5.23 10.26
CA ALA A 129 6.78 -6.10 11.28
C ALA A 129 6.43 -7.55 10.97
N ASP A 130 7.22 -8.46 11.54
CA ASP A 130 7.00 -9.90 11.46
C ASP A 130 6.83 -10.38 10.01
N THR A 131 5.86 -11.25 9.70
CA THR A 131 5.57 -11.72 8.34
C THR A 131 5.44 -10.59 7.31
N ASP A 132 4.84 -9.45 7.66
CA ASP A 132 4.74 -8.30 6.75
C ASP A 132 6.10 -7.67 6.44
N ALA A 133 7.08 -7.84 7.33
CA ALA A 133 8.45 -7.37 7.15
C ALA A 133 9.31 -8.29 6.27
N PHE A 134 8.75 -9.33 5.64
CA PHE A 134 9.52 -10.25 4.80
C PHE A 134 10.32 -9.53 3.68
N CYS A 135 11.62 -9.79 3.61
CA CYS A 135 12.50 -9.33 2.52
C CYS A 135 13.70 -10.26 2.31
N TYR A 136 14.20 -10.32 1.08
CA TYR A 136 15.37 -11.13 0.69
C TYR A 136 16.71 -10.38 0.80
N CYS A 137 16.68 -9.06 0.95
CA CYS A 137 17.86 -8.20 1.00
C CYS A 137 17.65 -7.04 1.97
N ASP A 138 18.75 -6.36 2.29
CA ASP A 138 18.81 -5.18 3.19
C ASP A 138 18.92 -3.86 2.41
N GLU A 139 18.60 -3.87 1.12
CA GLU A 139 18.71 -2.69 0.26
C GLU A 139 17.74 -1.59 0.73
N ASP A 140 18.26 -0.39 0.96
CA ASP A 140 17.48 0.78 1.36
C ASP A 140 17.86 2.00 0.51
N PRO A 141 16.95 2.51 -0.35
CA PRO A 141 15.62 1.98 -0.63
C PRO A 141 15.69 0.64 -1.39
N CYS A 142 14.63 -0.16 -1.25
CA CYS A 142 14.51 -1.43 -1.96
C CYS A 142 14.64 -1.21 -3.48
N LEU A 143 15.47 -2.04 -4.10
CA LEU A 143 15.69 -2.03 -5.55
C LEU A 143 14.53 -2.59 -6.37
N GLU A 144 13.33 -2.85 -5.82
CA GLU A 144 12.18 -3.37 -6.60
C GLU A 144 12.56 -4.53 -7.56
N CYS A 145 13.43 -5.43 -7.07
CA CYS A 145 14.09 -6.44 -7.89
C CYS A 145 13.15 -7.62 -8.23
N VAL A 146 13.65 -8.58 -9.01
CA VAL A 146 12.88 -9.75 -9.48
C VAL A 146 12.18 -10.53 -8.35
N PHE A 147 12.74 -10.54 -7.14
CA PHE A 147 12.18 -11.25 -6.00
C PHE A 147 10.84 -10.68 -5.51
N ARG A 148 10.59 -9.38 -5.74
CA ARG A 148 9.35 -8.66 -5.39
C ARG A 148 8.85 -9.05 -4.00
N CYS A 149 9.60 -8.67 -2.98
CA CYS A 149 9.40 -9.09 -1.58
C CYS A 149 8.00 -8.75 -1.06
N LYS A 150 7.37 -7.68 -1.57
CA LYS A 150 6.04 -7.21 -1.17
C LYS A 150 4.94 -7.51 -2.20
N ARG A 151 5.20 -8.37 -3.20
CA ARG A 151 4.16 -8.81 -4.14
C ARG A 151 3.00 -9.46 -3.37
N GLY A 152 1.79 -8.93 -3.56
CA GLY A 152 0.59 -9.28 -2.79
C GLY A 152 0.14 -8.15 -1.86
N PHE A 153 0.99 -7.16 -1.61
CA PHE A 153 0.59 -5.92 -0.96
C PHE A 153 -0.08 -5.00 -1.97
N THR A 154 -1.05 -4.24 -1.48
CA THR A 154 -1.77 -3.25 -2.30
C THR A 154 -2.03 -2.01 -1.46
N VAL A 155 -1.73 -0.85 -2.02
CA VAL A 155 -2.11 0.44 -1.46
C VAL A 155 -3.43 0.87 -2.07
N TYR A 156 -4.37 1.24 -1.22
CA TYR A 156 -5.60 1.92 -1.60
C TYR A 156 -5.58 3.34 -1.06
N ALA A 157 -5.95 4.31 -1.88
CA ALA A 157 -6.01 5.72 -1.47
C ALA A 157 -7.29 6.34 -2.00
N TYR A 158 -8.04 7.02 -1.14
CA TYR A 158 -9.31 7.64 -1.54
C TYR A 158 -9.24 9.15 -1.40
N SER A 159 -9.75 9.86 -2.40
CA SER A 159 -10.07 11.29 -2.33
C SER A 159 -11.39 11.57 -3.03
N GLU A 160 -12.09 12.64 -2.66
CA GLU A 160 -13.35 13.02 -3.31
C GLU A 160 -13.13 13.37 -4.78
N GLY A 161 -11.99 13.99 -5.10
CA GLY A 161 -11.67 14.44 -6.45
C GLY A 161 -11.28 13.32 -7.42
N THR A 162 -10.90 12.14 -6.94
CA THR A 162 -10.42 11.03 -7.80
C THR A 162 -11.10 9.68 -7.55
N GLY A 163 -11.90 9.56 -6.48
CA GLY A 163 -12.43 8.28 -6.04
C GLY A 163 -11.37 7.43 -5.34
N LEU A 164 -11.54 6.11 -5.41
CA LEU A 164 -10.62 5.14 -4.84
C LEU A 164 -9.55 4.77 -5.85
N LEU A 165 -8.28 4.92 -5.52
CA LEU A 165 -7.18 4.38 -6.30
C LEU A 165 -6.67 3.08 -5.69
N GLU A 166 -6.29 2.14 -6.55
CA GLU A 166 -5.62 0.89 -6.20
C GLU A 166 -4.21 0.86 -6.83
N MET A 167 -3.20 0.52 -6.03
CA MET A 167 -1.80 0.47 -6.46
C MET A 167 -1.10 -0.77 -5.86
N PRO A 168 -0.93 -1.85 -6.63
CA PRO A 168 -0.20 -3.03 -6.18
C PRO A 168 1.31 -2.73 -6.02
N LEU A 169 1.94 -3.39 -5.05
CA LEU A 169 3.38 -3.29 -4.78
C LEU A 169 4.16 -4.40 -5.48
N ASP A 170 4.09 -4.40 -6.82
CA ASP A 170 4.68 -5.43 -7.66
C ASP A 170 5.58 -4.89 -8.78
N ARG A 171 5.89 -3.58 -8.75
CA ARG A 171 6.84 -2.96 -9.68
C ARG A 171 8.14 -3.75 -9.68
N MET A 172 8.66 -3.94 -10.88
CA MET A 172 9.95 -4.55 -11.13
C MET A 172 10.81 -3.58 -11.93
N THR A 173 12.02 -3.35 -11.45
CA THR A 173 13.02 -2.50 -12.11
C THR A 173 14.22 -3.34 -12.55
N ALA A 174 14.75 -3.06 -13.73
CA ALA A 174 15.94 -3.71 -14.25
C ALA A 174 17.22 -2.98 -13.78
N HIS A 175 17.49 -2.95 -12.47
CA HIS A 175 18.68 -2.25 -11.94
C HIS A 175 20.01 -2.81 -12.44
N TRP A 176 20.05 -4.07 -12.90
CA TRP A 176 21.26 -4.67 -13.48
C TRP A 176 21.65 -4.04 -14.83
N GLN A 177 20.69 -3.48 -15.58
CA GLN A 177 20.97 -2.78 -16.85
C GLN A 177 21.51 -1.35 -16.65
N THR A 178 21.36 -0.78 -15.45
CA THR A 178 21.77 0.60 -15.16
C THR A 178 23.21 0.68 -14.65
N ARG A 179 23.67 -0.32 -13.88
CA ARG A 179 25.06 -0.37 -13.39
C ARG A 179 26.11 -0.59 -14.49
N GLU A 180 25.77 -1.32 -15.56
CA GLU A 180 26.69 -1.49 -16.71
C GLU A 180 27.00 -0.14 -17.39
N LYS A 181 26.02 0.76 -17.46
CA LYS A 181 26.20 2.10 -18.07
C LYS A 181 26.94 3.11 -17.19
N GLU A 182 26.99 2.91 -15.88
CA GLU A 182 27.72 3.78 -14.96
C GLU A 182 29.19 3.39 -14.82
N THR A 183 29.54 2.14 -15.13
CA THR A 183 30.92 1.64 -15.05
C THR A 183 31.71 1.89 -16.35
N GLU A 184 31.04 2.35 -17.42
CA GLU A 184 31.63 2.73 -18.71
C GLU A 184 31.85 4.25 -18.86
N ARG A 185 31.73 5.03 -17.77
CA ARG A 185 31.99 6.49 -17.76
C ARG A 185 33.18 6.88 -16.90
#